data_AF-A0A5T0SMK0-F1
#
_entry.id   AF-A0A5T0SMK0-F1
#
_cell.length_a   1.000
_cell.length_b   1.000
_cell.length_c   1.000
_cell.angle_alpha   90.00
_cell.angle_beta   90.00
_cell.angle_gamma   90.00
#
_symmetry.space_group_name_H-M   'P 1'
#
loop_
_entity.id
_entity.type
_entity.pdbx_description
1 polymer ?
#
loop_
_entity_poly.entity_id
_entity_poly.type
_entity_poly.pdbx_seq_one_letter_code
_entity_poly.pdbx_strand_id
1 'polypeptide(L)'
;NSIFLQFSRIYFLELISNYYERYNEEILKLNDTILSTIKISIIQYGNDSIDNLMGIKHFIYNLSKLLTHPHSEIFLKKRYKLSDTAIIVSTGPSLTKQLPLLKQYANKATIFCADSAYPILAKHNIKPDYVCMLERDDIVSKCFDNDFKEFDKGILFILASVVHKEVIEFLERNNREYMLVPRAYDFFYYLNLAKYFQPIDGMVSVAHMNYWLAKFLSHKNIIFIGQDLAYSKDQSSHAKDFIHEKLHEGHFQKDENLFTSIAYGGKGEVESSYFWKLFREIFEKWISHDNNFINIYNCTEGGARIKGTIEKPFLWACENLLGKDLNKPFPKLNPLNINKQNE
;
A
#
# COMPACT_ATOMS: atom_id res chain seq x y z
N ASN A 1 -17.17 18.43 -0.70
CA ASN A 1 -16.16 18.11 -1.72
C ASN A 1 -16.57 18.32 -3.18
N SER A 2 -17.84 18.15 -3.60
CA SER A 2 -18.19 18.29 -5.03
C SER A 2 -17.93 19.70 -5.60
N ILE A 3 -18.16 20.76 -4.81
CA ILE A 3 -17.93 22.16 -5.22
C ILE A 3 -16.44 22.42 -5.54
N PHE A 4 -15.52 21.92 -4.71
CA PHE A 4 -14.08 22.06 -4.94
C PHE A 4 -13.64 21.44 -6.27
N LEU A 5 -14.12 20.23 -6.58
CA LEU A 5 -13.78 19.54 -7.83
C LEU A 5 -14.32 20.28 -9.06
N GLN A 6 -15.52 20.85 -8.97
CA GLN A 6 -16.11 21.64 -10.07
C GLN A 6 -15.25 22.85 -10.42
N PHE A 7 -14.71 23.55 -9.42
CA PHE A 7 -13.84 24.71 -9.64
C PHE A 7 -12.38 24.34 -9.93
N SER A 8 -11.95 23.13 -9.61
CA SER A 8 -10.57 22.70 -9.85
C SER A 8 -10.15 22.74 -11.33
N ARG A 9 -11.10 22.57 -12.26
CA ARG A 9 -10.84 22.61 -13.71
C ARG A 9 -10.52 24.00 -14.24
N ILE A 10 -10.90 25.05 -13.50
CA ILE A 10 -10.63 26.45 -13.87
C ILE A 10 -9.50 27.06 -13.03
N TYR A 11 -8.78 26.23 -12.27
CA TYR A 11 -7.70 26.72 -11.43
C TYR A 11 -6.61 27.39 -12.28
N PHE A 12 -6.32 28.63 -11.92
CA PHE A 12 -5.22 29.41 -12.47
C PHE A 12 -4.68 30.31 -11.34
N LEU A 13 -3.37 30.26 -11.09
CA LEU A 13 -2.74 31.13 -10.11
C LEU A 13 -2.32 32.44 -10.78
N GLU A 14 -3.20 33.44 -10.72
CA GLU A 14 -2.93 34.76 -11.26
C GLU A 14 -2.23 35.67 -10.24
N LEU A 15 -1.18 36.35 -10.69
CA LEU A 15 -0.52 37.39 -9.88
C LEU A 15 -1.22 38.73 -10.10
N ILE A 16 -1.95 39.17 -9.09
CA ILE A 16 -2.71 40.44 -9.10
C ILE A 16 -1.84 41.71 -9.00
N SER A 17 -0.51 41.58 -8.84
CA SER A 17 0.42 42.71 -8.76
C SER A 17 1.86 42.29 -9.01
N ASN A 18 2.62 43.15 -9.69
CA ASN A 18 4.07 42.99 -9.91
C ASN A 18 4.86 42.89 -8.60
N TYR A 19 4.32 43.37 -7.47
CA TYR A 19 4.95 43.18 -6.16
C TYR A 19 5.24 41.71 -5.86
N TYR A 20 4.37 40.79 -6.28
CA TYR A 20 4.53 39.37 -5.99
C TYR A 20 5.57 38.67 -6.88
N GLU A 21 5.91 39.22 -8.04
CA GLU A 21 6.90 38.62 -8.96
C GLU A 21 8.28 38.41 -8.31
N ARG A 22 8.62 39.21 -7.29
CA ARG A 22 9.87 39.05 -6.54
C ARG A 22 9.94 37.75 -5.71
N TYR A 23 8.82 37.03 -5.55
CA TYR A 23 8.73 35.72 -4.90
C TYR A 23 8.46 34.60 -5.92
N ASN A 24 8.99 34.74 -7.13
CA ASN A 24 8.71 33.84 -8.25
C ASN A 24 8.93 32.36 -7.88
N GLU A 25 10.03 32.04 -7.19
CA GLU A 25 10.30 30.66 -6.80
C GLU A 25 9.26 30.09 -5.82
N GLU A 26 8.88 30.87 -4.80
CA GLU A 26 7.89 30.47 -3.82
C GLU A 26 6.50 30.32 -4.45
N ILE A 27 6.16 31.21 -5.37
CA ILE A 27 4.90 31.16 -6.13
C ILE A 27 4.84 29.93 -7.01
N LEU A 28 5.92 29.59 -7.72
CA LEU A 28 6.00 28.37 -8.53
C LEU A 28 5.86 27.12 -7.64
N LYS A 29 6.60 27.06 -6.52
CA LYS A 29 6.49 25.96 -5.55
C LYS A 29 5.08 25.82 -4.98
N LEU A 30 4.42 26.95 -4.70
CA LEU A 30 3.03 26.98 -4.22
C LEU A 30 2.08 26.47 -5.32
N ASN A 31 2.22 26.96 -6.55
CA ASN A 31 1.40 26.54 -7.68
C ASN A 31 1.50 25.04 -7.93
N ASP A 32 2.72 24.49 -7.91
CA ASP A 32 2.97 23.05 -8.05
C ASP A 32 2.30 22.26 -6.93
N THR A 33 2.40 22.75 -5.69
CA THR A 33 1.75 22.13 -4.53
C THR A 33 0.22 22.10 -4.67
N ILE A 34 -0.38 23.19 -5.14
CA ILE A 34 -1.84 23.28 -5.36
C ILE A 34 -2.25 22.33 -6.49
N LEU A 35 -1.53 22.34 -7.63
CA LEU A 35 -1.80 21.46 -8.76
C LEU A 35 -1.68 19.98 -8.37
N SER A 36 -0.65 19.58 -7.64
CA SER A 36 -0.53 18.21 -7.11
C SER A 36 -1.69 17.86 -6.18
N THR A 37 -2.09 18.77 -5.29
CA THR A 37 -3.23 18.55 -4.38
C THR A 37 -4.55 18.38 -5.13
N ILE A 38 -4.80 19.19 -6.16
CA ILE A 38 -5.96 19.06 -7.04
C ILE A 38 -5.94 17.69 -7.74
N LYS A 39 -4.81 17.32 -8.36
CA LYS A 39 -4.65 16.03 -9.05
C LYS A 39 -4.90 14.84 -8.13
N ILE A 40 -4.26 14.82 -6.95
CA ILE A 40 -4.46 13.78 -5.93
C ILE A 40 -5.95 13.70 -5.55
N SER A 41 -6.59 14.85 -5.32
CA SER A 41 -8.00 14.89 -4.95
C SER A 41 -8.89 14.30 -6.04
N ILE A 42 -8.67 14.66 -7.32
CA ILE A 42 -9.44 14.11 -8.45
C ILE A 42 -9.23 12.60 -8.57
N ILE A 43 -7.98 12.13 -8.51
CA ILE A 43 -7.66 10.70 -8.66
C ILE A 43 -8.27 9.86 -7.54
N GLN A 44 -8.32 10.38 -6.31
CA GLN A 44 -8.96 9.70 -5.18
C GLN A 44 -10.46 9.46 -5.39
N TYR A 45 -11.16 10.26 -6.20
CA TYR A 45 -12.57 10.04 -6.55
C TYR A 45 -12.78 8.98 -7.64
N GLY A 46 -11.74 8.61 -8.37
CA GLY A 46 -11.84 7.73 -9.53
C GLY A 46 -12.16 8.49 -10.81
N ASN A 47 -11.63 7.98 -11.91
CA ASN A 47 -11.70 8.61 -13.25
C ASN A 47 -12.18 7.65 -14.35
N ASP A 48 -12.58 6.42 -14.00
CA ASP A 48 -12.98 5.39 -14.94
C ASP A 48 -14.32 4.75 -14.52
N SER A 49 -15.34 4.87 -15.38
CA SER A 49 -16.67 4.31 -15.13
C SER A 49 -16.71 2.79 -15.24
N ILE A 50 -15.85 2.19 -16.07
CA ILE A 50 -15.74 0.74 -16.25
C ILE A 50 -15.13 0.13 -14.99
N ASP A 51 -14.05 0.73 -14.47
CA ASP A 51 -13.44 0.31 -13.20
C ASP A 51 -14.44 0.37 -12.02
N ASN A 52 -15.25 1.43 -11.98
CA ASN A 52 -16.30 1.58 -10.98
C ASN A 52 -17.36 0.46 -11.06
N LEU A 53 -17.88 0.16 -12.25
CA LEU A 53 -18.85 -0.92 -12.46
C LEU A 53 -18.26 -2.29 -12.12
N MET A 54 -16.99 -2.52 -12.48
CA MET A 54 -16.25 -3.72 -12.09
C MET A 54 -16.12 -3.84 -10.57
N GLY A 55 -15.83 -2.73 -9.89
CA GLY A 55 -15.80 -2.64 -8.42
C GLY A 55 -17.11 -3.05 -7.76
N ILE A 56 -18.23 -2.52 -8.25
CA ILE A 56 -19.57 -2.85 -7.76
C ILE A 56 -19.85 -4.34 -7.97
N LYS A 57 -19.56 -4.86 -9.17
CA LYS A 57 -19.75 -6.29 -9.51
C LYS A 57 -18.98 -7.20 -8.57
N HIS A 58 -17.68 -6.95 -8.39
CA HIS A 58 -16.84 -7.76 -7.50
C HIS A 58 -17.26 -7.64 -6.04
N PHE A 59 -17.64 -6.44 -5.60
CA PHE A 59 -18.17 -6.24 -4.25
C PHE A 59 -19.39 -7.13 -3.98
N ILE A 60 -20.34 -7.19 -4.92
CA ILE A 60 -21.54 -8.02 -4.78
C ILE A 60 -21.15 -9.51 -4.67
N TYR A 61 -20.19 -9.99 -5.49
CA TYR A 61 -19.72 -11.37 -5.39
C TYR A 61 -19.04 -11.68 -4.06
N ASN A 62 -18.30 -10.72 -3.51
CA ASN A 62 -17.54 -10.89 -2.28
C ASN A 62 -18.38 -10.60 -1.01
N LEU A 63 -19.60 -10.07 -1.16
CA LEU A 63 -20.41 -9.60 -0.03
C LEU A 63 -20.68 -10.71 1.00
N SER A 64 -21.01 -11.92 0.54
CA SER A 64 -21.24 -13.05 1.46
C SER A 64 -19.99 -13.40 2.27
N LYS A 65 -18.81 -13.32 1.65
CA LYS A 65 -17.53 -13.57 2.32
C LYS A 65 -17.20 -12.46 3.30
N LEU A 66 -17.50 -11.20 2.97
CA LEU A 66 -17.36 -10.06 3.88
C LEU A 66 -18.16 -10.25 5.18
N LEU A 67 -19.37 -10.80 5.09
CA LEU A 67 -20.24 -11.05 6.25
C LEU A 67 -19.80 -12.27 7.09
N THR A 68 -19.23 -13.30 6.44
CA THR A 68 -18.96 -14.60 7.07
C THR A 68 -17.53 -14.75 7.60
N HIS A 69 -16.64 -13.79 7.33
CA HIS A 69 -15.24 -13.81 7.76
C HIS A 69 -14.95 -12.80 8.88
N PRO A 70 -13.78 -12.87 9.56
CA PRO A 70 -13.36 -11.83 10.49
C PRO A 70 -13.36 -10.45 9.82
N HIS A 71 -13.75 -9.42 10.55
CA HIS A 71 -13.84 -8.04 10.03
C HIS A 71 -12.84 -7.11 10.75
N SER A 72 -12.73 -5.89 10.23
CA SER A 72 -11.72 -4.89 10.63
C SER A 72 -11.70 -4.61 12.13
N GLU A 73 -12.84 -4.53 12.81
CA GLU A 73 -12.88 -4.27 14.25
C GLU A 73 -12.24 -5.39 15.09
N ILE A 74 -12.56 -6.66 14.81
CA ILE A 74 -11.95 -7.82 15.48
C ILE A 74 -10.45 -7.85 15.20
N PHE A 75 -10.05 -7.61 13.95
CA PHE A 75 -8.65 -7.52 13.55
C PHE A 75 -7.92 -6.46 14.36
N LEU A 76 -8.39 -5.21 14.33
CA LEU A 76 -7.77 -4.10 15.05
C LEU A 76 -7.67 -4.41 16.55
N LYS A 77 -8.76 -4.83 17.19
CA LYS A 77 -8.77 -5.15 18.62
C LYS A 77 -7.79 -6.26 19.01
N LYS A 78 -7.70 -7.33 18.21
CA LYS A 78 -6.82 -8.48 18.50
C LYS A 78 -5.37 -8.26 18.10
N ARG A 79 -5.08 -7.30 17.23
CA ARG A 79 -3.73 -7.02 16.70
C ARG A 79 -3.10 -5.76 17.25
N TYR A 80 -3.89 -4.89 17.88
CA TYR A 80 -3.46 -3.62 18.44
C TYR A 80 -2.25 -3.81 19.38
N LYS A 81 -1.16 -3.08 19.10
CA LYS A 81 0.07 -3.04 19.89
C LYS A 81 0.70 -4.42 20.20
N LEU A 82 0.48 -5.43 19.35
CA LEU A 82 1.17 -6.72 19.48
C LEU A 82 2.65 -6.65 19.08
N SER A 83 3.03 -5.65 18.28
CA SER A 83 4.40 -5.39 17.86
C SER A 83 4.67 -3.90 17.86
N ASP A 84 5.87 -3.51 18.27
CA ASP A 84 6.34 -2.13 18.19
C ASP A 84 6.76 -1.74 16.77
N THR A 85 7.17 -2.71 15.93
CA THR A 85 7.73 -2.43 14.61
C THR A 85 7.00 -3.22 13.52
N ALA A 86 6.64 -2.53 12.44
CA ALA A 86 6.14 -3.11 11.20
C ALA A 86 7.15 -2.92 10.07
N ILE A 87 7.29 -3.92 9.21
CA ILE A 87 8.02 -3.86 7.94
C ILE A 87 6.97 -3.99 6.83
N ILE A 88 6.93 -3.01 5.94
CA ILE A 88 6.12 -3.04 4.73
C ILE A 88 7.02 -3.43 3.57
N VAL A 89 6.66 -4.55 2.95
CA VAL A 89 7.38 -5.18 1.86
C VAL A 89 6.62 -4.95 0.56
N SER A 90 7.19 -4.10 -0.30
CA SER A 90 6.72 -3.82 -1.65
C SER A 90 7.65 -4.46 -2.68
N THR A 91 7.32 -4.36 -3.97
CA THR A 91 7.97 -5.11 -5.07
C THR A 91 9.01 -4.35 -5.88
N GLY A 92 9.45 -3.20 -5.43
CA GLY A 92 10.48 -2.42 -6.10
C GLY A 92 11.83 -3.13 -6.16
N PRO A 93 12.71 -2.73 -7.11
CA PRO A 93 14.00 -3.37 -7.37
C PRO A 93 14.91 -3.59 -6.15
N SER A 94 14.87 -2.71 -5.14
CA SER A 94 15.71 -2.82 -3.95
C SER A 94 15.34 -3.99 -3.05
N LEU A 95 14.14 -4.58 -3.19
CA LEU A 95 13.71 -5.72 -2.38
C LEU A 95 14.70 -6.88 -2.49
N THR A 96 15.18 -7.21 -3.70
CA THR A 96 16.03 -8.40 -3.93
C THR A 96 17.25 -8.43 -3.01
N LYS A 97 17.93 -7.30 -2.80
CA LYS A 97 19.10 -7.22 -1.90
C LYS A 97 18.73 -7.25 -0.41
N GLN A 98 17.48 -6.96 -0.06
CA GLN A 98 16.98 -6.91 1.31
C GLN A 98 16.46 -8.27 1.80
N LEU A 99 16.10 -9.19 0.89
CA LEU A 99 15.54 -10.51 1.22
C LEU A 99 16.39 -11.33 2.22
N PRO A 100 17.74 -11.42 2.09
CA PRO A 100 18.54 -12.18 3.06
C PRO A 100 18.44 -11.65 4.49
N LEU A 101 18.47 -10.33 4.67
CA LEU A 101 18.30 -9.70 5.98
C LEU A 101 16.85 -9.84 6.48
N LEU A 102 15.87 -9.64 5.60
CA LEU A 102 14.46 -9.80 5.97
C LEU A 102 14.21 -11.20 6.53
N LYS A 103 14.78 -12.24 5.91
CA LYS A 103 14.69 -13.62 6.37
C LYS A 103 15.25 -13.82 7.78
N GLN A 104 16.39 -13.19 8.10
CA GLN A 104 17.02 -13.30 9.41
C GLN A 104 16.20 -12.62 10.52
N TYR A 105 15.51 -11.53 10.20
CA TYR A 105 14.78 -10.71 11.16
C TYR A 105 13.26 -10.90 11.12
N ALA A 106 12.75 -11.83 10.29
CA ALA A 106 11.32 -11.95 10.01
C ALA A 106 10.44 -12.18 11.24
N ASN A 107 10.95 -12.86 12.26
CA ASN A 107 10.22 -13.14 13.50
C ASN A 107 10.16 -11.97 14.48
N LYS A 108 10.86 -10.85 14.20
CA LYS A 108 11.05 -9.73 15.15
C LYS A 108 10.22 -8.49 14.84
N ALA A 109 9.50 -8.48 13.72
CA ALA A 109 8.63 -7.38 13.29
C ALA A 109 7.34 -7.94 12.70
N THR A 110 6.26 -7.16 12.71
CA THR A 110 5.09 -7.47 11.89
C THR A 110 5.43 -7.26 10.41
N ILE A 111 5.23 -8.24 9.55
CA ILE A 111 5.50 -8.13 8.11
C ILE A 111 4.18 -7.97 7.36
N PHE A 112 4.01 -6.81 6.74
CA PHE A 112 2.98 -6.55 5.73
C PHE A 112 3.58 -6.72 4.34
N CYS A 113 3.00 -7.60 3.56
CA CYS A 113 3.43 -7.92 2.20
C CYS A 113 2.41 -7.39 1.21
N ALA A 114 2.87 -6.64 0.20
CA ALA A 114 2.06 -6.39 -0.99
C ALA A 114 1.78 -7.70 -1.73
N ASP A 115 0.61 -7.83 -2.36
CA ASP A 115 0.19 -8.95 -3.20
C ASP A 115 1.28 -9.47 -4.14
N SER A 116 1.89 -8.59 -4.92
CA SER A 116 2.92 -8.87 -5.89
C SER A 116 4.25 -9.31 -5.26
N ALA A 117 4.48 -8.96 -3.99
CA ALA A 117 5.67 -9.36 -3.25
C ALA A 117 5.53 -10.75 -2.63
N TYR A 118 4.30 -11.27 -2.51
CA TYR A 118 4.02 -12.53 -1.85
C TYR A 118 4.68 -13.74 -2.55
N PRO A 119 4.58 -13.92 -3.89
CA PRO A 119 5.30 -14.98 -4.59
C PRO A 119 6.82 -14.90 -4.41
N ILE A 120 7.38 -13.68 -4.37
CA ILE A 120 8.82 -13.46 -4.15
C ILE A 120 9.21 -13.91 -2.75
N LEU A 121 8.47 -13.48 -1.72
CA LEU A 121 8.71 -13.88 -0.34
C LEU A 121 8.59 -15.40 -0.13
N ALA A 122 7.58 -16.04 -0.75
CA ALA A 122 7.41 -17.48 -0.71
C ALA A 122 8.60 -18.22 -1.34
N LYS A 123 9.07 -17.78 -2.51
CA LYS A 123 10.24 -18.35 -3.18
C LYS A 123 11.51 -18.27 -2.32
N HIS A 124 11.66 -17.21 -1.54
CA HIS A 124 12.78 -17.03 -0.61
C HIS A 124 12.56 -17.63 0.78
N ASN A 125 11.41 -18.28 1.01
CA ASN A 125 10.98 -18.85 2.28
C ASN A 125 10.98 -17.82 3.42
N ILE A 126 10.35 -16.67 3.16
CA ILE A 126 10.15 -15.59 4.12
C ILE A 126 8.65 -15.46 4.35
N LYS A 127 8.16 -15.89 5.51
CA LYS A 127 6.73 -15.89 5.79
C LYS A 127 6.26 -14.51 6.28
N PRO A 128 5.39 -13.79 5.55
CA PRO A 128 4.77 -12.57 6.06
C PRO A 128 3.68 -12.89 7.10
N ASP A 129 3.31 -11.91 7.91
CA ASP A 129 2.15 -12.06 8.81
C ASP A 129 0.85 -11.69 8.07
N TYR A 130 0.93 -10.67 7.21
CA TYR A 130 -0.17 -10.18 6.40
C TYR A 130 0.23 -10.10 4.94
N VAL A 131 -0.65 -10.57 4.05
CA VAL A 131 -0.59 -10.29 2.61
C VAL A 131 -1.80 -9.45 2.27
N CYS A 132 -1.60 -8.27 1.71
CA CYS A 132 -2.69 -7.37 1.36
C CYS A 132 -2.86 -7.28 -0.15
N MET A 133 -4.09 -7.00 -0.58
CA MET A 133 -4.43 -6.75 -1.99
C MET A 133 -5.51 -5.68 -2.05
N LEU A 134 -5.31 -4.69 -2.91
CA LEU A 134 -6.25 -3.58 -3.10
C LEU A 134 -6.92 -3.60 -4.47
N GLU A 135 -6.19 -4.12 -5.44
CA GLU A 135 -6.44 -4.11 -6.87
C GLU A 135 -7.59 -5.06 -7.23
N ARG A 136 -8.26 -4.79 -8.35
CA ARG A 136 -9.46 -5.54 -8.77
C ARG A 136 -9.38 -6.08 -10.19
N ASP A 137 -8.21 -5.97 -10.80
CA ASP A 137 -7.92 -6.57 -12.09
C ASP A 137 -7.55 -8.06 -11.95
N ASP A 138 -7.59 -8.75 -13.09
CA ASP A 138 -7.30 -10.16 -13.23
C ASP A 138 -5.79 -10.46 -13.22
N ILE A 139 -4.94 -9.51 -13.57
CA ILE A 139 -3.48 -9.68 -13.63
C ILE A 139 -2.94 -9.87 -12.21
N VAL A 140 -3.14 -8.90 -11.32
CA VAL A 140 -2.62 -8.95 -9.94
C VAL A 140 -3.24 -10.11 -9.17
N SER A 141 -4.46 -10.53 -9.51
CA SER A 141 -5.10 -11.71 -8.92
C SER A 141 -4.26 -12.99 -9.07
N LYS A 142 -3.46 -13.11 -10.14
CA LYS A 142 -2.60 -14.27 -10.38
C LYS A 142 -1.43 -14.38 -9.40
N CYS A 143 -1.14 -13.34 -8.61
CA CYS A 143 -0.22 -13.43 -7.47
C CYS A 143 -0.70 -14.44 -6.41
N PHE A 144 -1.98 -14.82 -6.43
CA PHE A 144 -2.57 -15.79 -5.51
C PHE A 144 -2.79 -17.18 -6.14
N ASP A 145 -2.66 -17.33 -7.46
CA ASP A 145 -2.80 -18.60 -8.18
C ASP A 145 -1.54 -19.46 -8.05
N ASN A 146 -1.33 -19.97 -6.84
CA ASN A 146 -0.24 -20.85 -6.46
C ASN A 146 -0.74 -21.80 -5.37
N ASP A 147 0.10 -22.72 -4.91
CA ASP A 147 -0.12 -23.54 -3.72
C ASP A 147 1.20 -23.71 -2.97
N PHE A 148 1.42 -22.89 -1.95
CA PHE A 148 2.62 -22.93 -1.10
C PHE A 148 2.42 -23.81 0.16
N LYS A 149 1.26 -24.49 0.29
CA LYS A 149 0.99 -25.51 1.30
C LYS A 149 1.25 -25.00 2.74
N GLU A 150 2.13 -25.66 3.47
CA GLU A 150 2.46 -25.35 4.87
C GLU A 150 3.01 -23.94 5.08
N PHE A 151 3.59 -23.33 4.03
CA PHE A 151 4.08 -21.95 4.08
C PHE A 151 2.94 -20.96 4.42
N ASP A 152 1.73 -21.22 3.92
CA ASP A 152 0.57 -20.34 4.06
C ASP A 152 -0.01 -20.35 5.47
N LYS A 153 0.36 -21.33 6.30
CA LYS A 153 -0.18 -21.45 7.65
C LYS A 153 0.26 -20.30 8.54
N GLY A 154 -0.74 -19.59 9.05
CA GLY A 154 -0.58 -18.44 9.94
C GLY A 154 -0.42 -17.11 9.21
N ILE A 155 -0.46 -17.09 7.87
CA ILE A 155 -0.60 -15.86 7.08
C ILE A 155 -2.08 -15.47 7.07
N LEU A 156 -2.38 -14.19 7.34
CA LEU A 156 -3.71 -13.64 7.12
C LEU A 156 -3.71 -12.78 5.85
N PHE A 157 -4.54 -13.17 4.89
CA PHE A 157 -4.76 -12.40 3.67
C PHE A 157 -5.82 -11.32 3.93
N ILE A 158 -5.47 -10.05 3.72
CA ILE A 158 -6.37 -8.90 3.98
C ILE A 158 -6.69 -8.24 2.64
N LEU A 159 -7.89 -8.48 2.15
CA LEU A 159 -8.30 -8.09 0.81
C LEU A 159 -9.26 -6.91 0.87
N ALA A 160 -9.13 -5.96 -0.06
CA ALA A 160 -10.22 -5.01 -0.28
C ALA A 160 -11.48 -5.75 -0.74
N SER A 161 -12.66 -5.30 -0.32
CA SER A 161 -13.93 -5.98 -0.65
C SER A 161 -14.26 -6.04 -2.15
N VAL A 162 -13.53 -5.29 -2.97
CA VAL A 162 -13.71 -5.10 -4.41
C VAL A 162 -12.72 -5.90 -5.26
N VAL A 163 -11.85 -6.70 -4.64
CA VAL A 163 -10.88 -7.54 -5.36
C VAL A 163 -11.56 -8.49 -6.34
N HIS A 164 -10.83 -8.88 -7.39
CA HIS A 164 -11.33 -9.85 -8.37
C HIS A 164 -11.76 -11.15 -7.67
N LYS A 165 -12.91 -11.71 -8.06
CA LYS A 165 -13.51 -12.90 -7.39
C LYS A 165 -12.58 -14.12 -7.36
N GLU A 166 -11.71 -14.27 -8.36
CA GLU A 166 -10.76 -15.38 -8.45
C GLU A 166 -9.79 -15.41 -7.28
N VAL A 167 -9.48 -14.26 -6.67
CA VAL A 167 -8.61 -14.19 -5.49
C VAL A 167 -9.22 -15.02 -4.36
N ILE A 168 -10.52 -14.86 -4.13
CA ILE A 168 -11.24 -15.65 -3.12
C ILE A 168 -11.21 -17.13 -3.49
N GLU A 169 -11.46 -17.47 -4.75
CA GLU A 169 -11.40 -18.85 -5.25
C GLU A 169 -10.02 -19.48 -5.01
N PHE A 170 -8.93 -18.76 -5.29
CA PHE A 170 -7.56 -19.23 -5.05
C PHE A 170 -7.24 -19.40 -3.56
N LEU A 171 -7.70 -18.49 -2.70
CA LEU A 171 -7.48 -18.60 -1.26
C LEU A 171 -8.25 -19.78 -0.66
N GLU A 172 -9.51 -19.96 -1.04
CA GLU A 172 -10.35 -21.05 -0.55
C GLU A 172 -9.88 -22.42 -1.06
N ARG A 173 -9.42 -22.51 -2.31
CA ARG A 173 -8.83 -23.73 -2.90
C ARG A 173 -7.71 -24.31 -2.03
N ASN A 174 -6.95 -23.45 -1.35
CA ASN A 174 -5.81 -23.84 -0.53
C ASN A 174 -6.05 -23.70 0.98
N ASN A 175 -7.30 -23.46 1.42
CA ASN A 175 -7.66 -23.23 2.82
C ASN A 175 -6.87 -22.10 3.50
N ARG A 176 -6.60 -21.01 2.77
CA ARG A 176 -5.88 -19.84 3.31
C ARG A 176 -6.81 -18.99 4.18
N GLU A 177 -6.30 -18.49 5.30
CA GLU A 177 -7.06 -17.61 6.18
C GLU A 177 -7.12 -16.19 5.59
N TYR A 178 -8.31 -15.64 5.42
CA TYR A 178 -8.48 -14.31 4.86
C TYR A 178 -9.58 -13.49 5.54
N MET A 179 -9.54 -12.19 5.31
CA MET A 179 -10.59 -11.26 5.65
C MET A 179 -10.78 -10.23 4.53
N LEU A 180 -11.99 -9.69 4.44
CA LEU A 180 -12.32 -8.62 3.52
C LEU A 180 -12.51 -7.31 4.29
N VAL A 181 -12.00 -6.22 3.72
CA VAL A 181 -12.13 -4.88 4.27
C VAL A 181 -12.88 -3.99 3.27
N PRO A 182 -14.02 -3.40 3.66
CA PRO A 182 -14.80 -2.61 2.74
C PRO A 182 -14.07 -1.32 2.37
N ARG A 183 -14.23 -0.89 1.13
CA ARG A 183 -13.83 0.45 0.68
C ARG A 183 -14.94 1.45 0.99
N ALA A 184 -14.59 2.68 1.37
CA ALA A 184 -15.54 3.76 1.67
C ALA A 184 -16.20 4.35 0.41
N TYR A 185 -16.74 3.50 -0.46
CA TYR A 185 -17.46 3.92 -1.66
C TYR A 185 -18.95 4.13 -1.39
N ASP A 186 -19.62 4.92 -2.23
CA ASP A 186 -21.03 5.28 -2.04
C ASP A 186 -21.95 4.06 -1.92
N PHE A 187 -21.68 2.99 -2.66
CA PHE A 187 -22.48 1.76 -2.58
C PHE A 187 -22.35 1.04 -1.21
N PHE A 188 -21.21 1.16 -0.52
CA PHE A 188 -21.02 0.59 0.82
C PHE A 188 -21.93 1.30 1.83
N TYR A 189 -22.04 2.63 1.71
CA TYR A 189 -22.94 3.43 2.53
C TYR A 189 -24.41 3.25 2.14
N TYR A 190 -24.70 3.14 0.85
CA TYR A 190 -26.05 2.89 0.33
C TYR A 190 -26.64 1.57 0.87
N LEU A 191 -25.82 0.53 0.97
CA LEU A 191 -26.20 -0.76 1.56
C LEU A 191 -26.25 -0.74 3.11
N ASN A 192 -26.04 0.44 3.72
CA ASN A 192 -26.04 0.64 5.17
C ASN A 192 -25.07 -0.30 5.90
N LEU A 193 -23.91 -0.60 5.32
CA LEU A 193 -22.92 -1.52 5.89
C LEU A 193 -22.01 -0.84 6.92
N ALA A 194 -21.98 0.49 6.95
CA ALA A 194 -21.21 1.27 7.93
C ALA A 194 -21.65 1.02 9.38
N LYS A 195 -22.86 0.50 9.61
CA LYS A 195 -23.32 0.07 10.95
C LYS A 195 -22.62 -1.19 11.46
N TYR A 196 -21.97 -1.96 10.59
CA TYR A 196 -21.37 -3.25 10.91
C TYR A 196 -19.86 -3.31 10.62
N PHE A 197 -19.38 -2.53 9.65
CA PHE A 197 -17.99 -2.59 9.21
C PHE A 197 -17.37 -1.20 9.20
N GLN A 198 -16.08 -1.14 9.57
CA GLN A 198 -15.27 0.06 9.35
C GLN A 198 -14.62 -0.03 7.96
N PRO A 199 -14.96 0.89 7.03
CA PRO A 199 -14.34 0.91 5.72
C PRO A 199 -12.96 1.57 5.75
N ILE A 200 -12.16 1.27 4.73
CA ILE A 200 -10.88 1.93 4.45
C ILE A 200 -11.03 2.89 3.27
N ASP A 201 -10.32 4.01 3.33
CA ASP A 201 -10.41 5.09 2.34
C ASP A 201 -9.06 5.73 2.04
N GLY A 202 -9.00 6.51 0.96
CA GLY A 202 -7.87 7.37 0.59
C GLY A 202 -6.65 6.64 0.04
N MET A 203 -6.68 5.30 -0.02
CA MET A 203 -5.60 4.47 -0.55
C MET A 203 -5.73 4.24 -2.06
N VAL A 204 -4.62 4.43 -2.76
CA VAL A 204 -4.51 4.27 -4.22
C VAL A 204 -3.59 3.13 -4.65
N SER A 205 -2.93 2.46 -3.70
CA SER A 205 -2.17 1.23 -3.94
C SER A 205 -2.12 0.35 -2.69
N VAL A 206 -1.82 -0.93 -2.86
CA VAL A 206 -1.66 -1.89 -1.75
C VAL A 206 -0.63 -1.43 -0.70
N ALA A 207 0.43 -0.72 -1.10
CA ALA A 207 1.42 -0.20 -0.16
C ALA A 207 0.82 0.86 0.80
N HIS A 208 -0.10 1.69 0.30
CA HIS A 208 -0.85 2.62 1.14
C HIS A 208 -1.77 1.88 2.10
N MET A 209 -2.39 0.78 1.66
CA MET A 209 -3.19 -0.09 2.54
C MET A 209 -2.35 -0.68 3.66
N ASN A 210 -1.16 -1.21 3.35
CA ASN A 210 -0.22 -1.73 4.34
C ASN A 210 0.16 -0.66 5.37
N TYR A 211 0.45 0.56 4.92
CA TYR A 211 0.82 1.67 5.81
C TYR A 211 -0.34 2.06 6.72
N TRP A 212 -1.54 2.18 6.15
CA TRP A 212 -2.76 2.46 6.89
C TRP A 212 -2.98 1.40 7.98
N LEU A 213 -2.94 0.11 7.63
CA LEU A 213 -3.11 -0.97 8.61
C LEU A 213 -2.02 -0.94 9.69
N ALA A 214 -0.75 -0.76 9.32
CA ALA A 214 0.35 -0.67 10.28
C ALA A 214 0.15 0.47 11.29
N LYS A 215 -0.30 1.64 10.83
CA LYS A 215 -0.66 2.78 11.67
C LYS A 215 -1.81 2.45 12.63
N PHE A 216 -2.90 1.88 12.13
CA PHE A 216 -4.08 1.57 12.97
C PHE A 216 -3.82 0.45 13.98
N LEU A 217 -2.82 -0.41 13.73
CA LEU A 217 -2.31 -1.36 14.73
C LEU A 217 -1.39 -0.74 15.79
N SER A 218 -1.12 0.57 15.72
CA SER A 218 -0.29 1.34 16.67
C SER A 218 1.14 0.82 16.79
N HIS A 219 1.76 0.47 15.66
CA HIS A 219 3.21 0.28 15.61
C HIS A 219 3.91 1.63 15.86
N LYS A 220 4.99 1.61 16.64
CA LYS A 220 5.84 2.77 16.92
C LYS A 220 6.79 3.07 15.76
N ASN A 221 7.24 2.02 15.07
CA ASN A 221 8.13 2.11 13.93
C ASN A 221 7.50 1.45 12.70
N ILE A 222 7.55 2.11 11.55
CA ILE A 222 7.16 1.54 10.25
C ILE A 222 8.35 1.64 9.31
N ILE A 223 8.79 0.50 8.76
CA ILE A 223 9.97 0.41 7.89
C ILE A 223 9.49 0.06 6.47
N PHE A 224 9.92 0.84 5.48
CA PHE A 224 9.67 0.55 4.08
C PHE A 224 10.86 -0.18 3.45
N ILE A 225 10.60 -1.33 2.83
CA ILE A 225 11.55 -2.07 1.99
C ILE A 225 10.90 -2.42 0.64
N GLY A 226 11.68 -2.44 -0.43
CA GLY A 226 11.14 -2.59 -1.80
C GLY A 226 10.13 -1.51 -2.20
N GLN A 227 10.00 -0.40 -1.46
CA GLN A 227 9.13 0.73 -1.80
C GLN A 227 9.91 1.78 -2.59
N ASP A 228 10.51 1.38 -3.72
CA ASP A 228 11.45 2.24 -4.43
C ASP A 228 10.79 3.44 -5.10
N LEU A 229 9.59 3.26 -5.67
CA LEU A 229 8.88 4.30 -6.42
C LEU A 229 9.74 4.91 -7.54
N ALA A 230 10.65 4.11 -8.07
CA ALA A 230 11.66 4.48 -9.04
C ALA A 230 12.16 3.23 -9.77
N TYR A 231 12.66 3.42 -10.99
CA TYR A 231 13.39 2.39 -11.71
C TYR A 231 14.79 2.22 -11.11
N SER A 232 15.33 1.01 -11.19
CA SER A 232 16.73 0.75 -10.88
C SER A 232 17.67 1.23 -11.99
N LYS A 233 18.98 1.19 -11.72
CA LYS A 233 20.02 1.58 -12.71
C LYS A 233 20.02 0.69 -13.96
N ASP A 234 19.61 -0.56 -13.82
CA ASP A 234 19.40 -1.51 -14.93
C ASP A 234 17.97 -1.42 -15.50
N GLN A 235 17.25 -0.33 -15.23
CA GLN A 235 15.93 0.01 -15.78
C GLN A 235 14.80 -0.93 -15.36
N SER A 236 15.05 -1.84 -14.41
CA SER A 236 14.02 -2.71 -13.87
C SER A 236 13.01 -1.90 -13.05
N SER A 237 11.73 -2.22 -13.22
CA SER A 237 10.62 -1.62 -12.46
C SER A 237 10.32 -2.36 -11.16
N HIS A 238 10.69 -3.64 -11.10
CA HIS A 238 10.38 -4.55 -9.99
C HIS A 238 11.60 -5.37 -9.60
N ALA A 239 11.52 -6.00 -8.44
CA ALA A 239 12.48 -6.97 -7.96
C ALA A 239 12.59 -8.20 -8.86
N LYS A 240 13.74 -8.89 -8.80
CA LYS A 240 13.90 -10.20 -9.43
C LYS A 240 12.84 -11.17 -8.91
N ASP A 241 12.41 -12.09 -9.78
CA ASP A 241 11.35 -13.08 -9.54
C ASP A 241 9.92 -12.55 -9.49
N PHE A 242 9.70 -11.31 -9.94
CA PHE A 242 8.36 -10.79 -10.15
C PHE A 242 7.65 -11.50 -11.32
N ILE A 243 6.51 -12.13 -11.03
CA ILE A 243 5.83 -13.04 -11.96
C ILE A 243 5.23 -12.37 -13.21
N HIS A 244 5.12 -11.03 -13.21
CA HIS A 244 4.54 -10.25 -14.31
C HIS A 244 5.56 -9.34 -15.01
N GLU A 245 6.86 -9.62 -14.89
CA GLU A 245 7.94 -8.81 -15.47
C GLU A 245 7.69 -8.38 -16.93
N LYS A 246 7.22 -9.30 -17.78
CA LYS A 246 6.93 -9.04 -19.21
C LYS A 246 5.86 -7.98 -19.46
N LEU A 247 4.90 -7.82 -18.53
CA LEU A 247 3.85 -6.80 -18.65
C LEU A 247 4.38 -5.38 -18.44
N HIS A 248 5.62 -5.23 -17.97
CA HIS A 248 6.29 -3.95 -17.74
C HIS A 248 7.42 -3.67 -18.73
N GLU A 249 7.60 -4.51 -19.75
CA GLU A 249 8.53 -4.23 -20.85
C GLU A 249 8.13 -2.93 -21.55
N GLY A 250 9.12 -2.08 -21.83
CA GLY A 250 8.88 -0.78 -22.47
C GLY A 250 8.38 0.32 -21.52
N HIS A 251 8.07 0.04 -20.25
CA HIS A 251 7.59 1.07 -19.33
C HIS A 251 8.64 2.13 -19.04
N PHE A 252 9.89 1.70 -18.79
CA PHE A 252 11.00 2.63 -18.58
C PHE A 252 11.12 3.61 -19.74
N GLN A 253 11.16 3.12 -20.97
CA GLN A 253 11.33 3.96 -22.18
C GLN A 253 10.16 4.93 -22.41
N LYS A 254 8.96 4.61 -21.90
CA LYS A 254 7.80 5.52 -21.95
C LYS A 254 7.90 6.65 -20.94
N ASP A 255 8.49 6.39 -19.78
CA ASP A 255 8.56 7.32 -18.65
C ASP A 255 9.90 8.09 -18.57
N GLU A 256 10.93 7.59 -19.25
CA GLU A 256 12.30 8.12 -19.23
C GLU A 256 12.34 9.62 -19.53
N ASN A 257 12.99 10.40 -18.66
CA ASN A 257 13.08 11.86 -18.71
C ASN A 257 11.75 12.61 -18.59
N LEU A 258 10.62 11.93 -18.42
CA LEU A 258 9.30 12.56 -18.19
C LEU A 258 9.00 12.68 -16.70
N PHE A 259 9.38 11.68 -15.93
CA PHE A 259 9.07 11.61 -14.51
C PHE A 259 10.32 11.23 -13.71
N THR A 260 10.82 12.19 -12.93
CA THR A 260 11.90 11.94 -11.98
C THR A 260 11.45 12.21 -10.55
N SER A 261 12.21 11.68 -9.60
CA SER A 261 12.10 12.02 -8.17
C SER A 261 13.48 12.19 -7.57
N ILE A 262 13.57 12.99 -6.50
CA ILE A 262 14.81 13.13 -5.74
C ILE A 262 15.25 11.74 -5.26
N ALA A 263 16.50 11.38 -5.49
CA ALA A 263 17.02 10.08 -5.09
C ALA A 263 17.12 9.95 -3.56
N TYR A 264 17.04 8.71 -3.07
CA TYR A 264 17.37 8.37 -1.68
C TYR A 264 18.68 9.05 -1.24
N GLY A 265 18.69 9.63 -0.04
CA GLY A 265 19.83 10.40 0.47
C GLY A 265 19.85 11.87 0.04
N GLY A 266 18.89 12.30 -0.78
CA GLY A 266 18.66 13.70 -1.12
C GLY A 266 19.64 14.29 -2.14
N LYS A 267 20.38 13.44 -2.87
CA LYS A 267 21.37 13.87 -3.88
C LYS A 267 21.08 13.22 -5.23
N GLY A 268 20.87 14.04 -6.24
CA GLY A 268 20.55 13.60 -7.59
C GLY A 268 19.10 13.16 -7.74
N GLU A 269 18.80 12.57 -8.89
CA GLU A 269 17.45 12.14 -9.28
C GLU A 269 17.46 10.66 -9.70
N VAL A 270 16.29 10.05 -9.60
CA VAL A 270 16.00 8.71 -10.13
C VAL A 270 14.80 8.79 -11.08
N GLU A 271 14.86 8.02 -12.16
CA GLU A 271 13.75 7.83 -13.07
C GLU A 271 12.58 7.17 -12.32
N SER A 272 11.38 7.63 -12.59
CA SER A 272 10.15 7.21 -11.94
C SER A 272 9.02 7.16 -12.97
N SER A 273 7.79 6.95 -12.51
CA SER A 273 6.60 7.03 -13.35
C SER A 273 5.63 8.03 -12.77
N TYR A 274 4.65 8.44 -13.56
CA TYR A 274 3.56 9.30 -13.11
C TYR A 274 2.89 8.76 -11.82
N PHE A 275 2.53 7.46 -11.81
CA PHE A 275 1.84 6.84 -10.68
C PHE A 275 2.74 6.70 -9.45
N TRP A 276 4.03 6.40 -9.62
CA TRP A 276 4.94 6.30 -8.48
C TRP A 276 5.22 7.65 -7.83
N LYS A 277 5.32 8.72 -8.64
CA LYS A 277 5.37 10.09 -8.11
C LYS A 277 4.11 10.42 -7.32
N LEU A 278 2.93 10.08 -7.84
CA LEU A 278 1.66 10.25 -7.12
C LEU A 278 1.63 9.47 -5.80
N PHE A 279 2.04 8.21 -5.81
CA PHE A 279 2.09 7.37 -4.62
C PHE A 279 3.05 7.96 -3.57
N ARG A 280 4.21 8.44 -4.00
CA ARG A 280 5.18 9.12 -3.14
C ARG A 280 4.55 10.35 -2.48
N GLU A 281 3.91 11.23 -3.25
CA GLU A 281 3.29 12.45 -2.74
C GLU A 281 2.17 12.15 -1.71
N ILE A 282 1.41 11.07 -1.90
CA ILE A 282 0.39 10.63 -0.94
C ILE A 282 1.02 10.12 0.35
N PHE A 283 2.08 9.30 0.28
CA PHE A 283 2.84 8.91 1.46
C PHE A 283 3.38 10.13 2.21
N GLU A 284 4.03 11.07 1.51
CA GLU A 284 4.58 12.28 2.11
C GLU A 284 3.50 13.11 2.81
N LYS A 285 2.31 13.20 2.22
CA LYS A 285 1.15 13.85 2.83
C LYS A 285 0.69 13.13 4.09
N TRP A 286 0.66 11.80 4.13
CA TRP A 286 0.25 11.07 5.34
C TRP A 286 1.31 11.14 6.43
N ILE A 287 2.57 10.93 6.06
CA ILE A 287 3.73 10.98 6.95
C ILE A 287 3.85 12.35 7.63
N SER A 288 3.55 13.45 6.95
CA SER A 288 3.61 14.79 7.55
C SER A 288 2.64 15.00 8.71
N HIS A 289 1.56 14.21 8.80
CA HIS A 289 0.63 14.21 9.93
C HIS A 289 1.02 13.19 11.01
N ASP A 290 1.69 12.10 10.60
CA ASP A 290 1.94 10.93 11.45
C ASP A 290 3.30 10.95 12.15
N ASN A 291 4.26 11.73 11.64
CA ASN A 291 5.64 11.80 12.15
C ASN A 291 5.77 12.29 13.61
N ASN A 292 4.71 12.88 14.17
CA ASN A 292 4.65 13.26 15.59
C ASN A 292 4.39 12.05 16.52
N PHE A 293 3.95 10.91 15.97
CA PHE A 293 3.49 9.75 16.73
C PHE A 293 4.18 8.43 16.33
N ILE A 294 4.70 8.35 15.10
CA ILE A 294 5.27 7.14 14.52
C ILE A 294 6.61 7.49 13.85
N ASN A 295 7.65 6.69 14.12
CA ASN A 295 8.90 6.77 13.38
C ASN A 295 8.77 6.00 12.07
N ILE A 296 8.97 6.66 10.94
CA ILE A 296 8.77 6.07 9.62
C ILE A 296 10.10 6.05 8.91
N TYR A 297 10.59 4.86 8.58
CA TYR A 297 11.91 4.64 8.01
C TYR A 297 11.81 4.29 6.54
N ASN A 298 12.53 5.05 5.71
CA ASN A 298 12.77 4.65 4.34
C ASN A 298 14.08 3.86 4.27
N CYS A 299 13.99 2.56 3.96
CA CYS A 299 15.16 1.69 3.83
C CYS A 299 15.43 1.28 2.37
N THR A 300 14.86 1.99 1.40
CA THR A 300 14.92 1.65 -0.03
C THR A 300 16.13 2.30 -0.72
N GLU A 301 17.34 1.97 -0.26
CA GLU A 301 18.58 2.51 -0.86
C GLU A 301 18.60 2.25 -2.38
N GLY A 302 18.58 3.31 -3.19
CA GLY A 302 18.51 3.25 -4.65
C GLY A 302 17.15 3.60 -5.25
N GLY A 303 16.10 3.77 -4.43
CA GLY A 303 14.81 4.31 -4.84
C GLY A 303 14.70 5.83 -4.68
N ALA A 304 13.47 6.32 -4.73
CA ALA A 304 13.12 7.71 -4.48
C ALA A 304 13.13 8.06 -2.99
N ARG A 305 13.51 9.31 -2.70
CA ARG A 305 13.37 9.93 -1.37
C ARG A 305 11.88 10.17 -1.08
N ILE A 306 11.37 9.58 -0.01
CA ILE A 306 10.03 9.87 0.51
C ILE A 306 10.16 10.90 1.64
N LYS A 307 9.79 12.16 1.37
CA LYS A 307 9.90 13.26 2.35
C LYS A 307 9.14 12.95 3.66
N GLY A 308 9.77 13.31 4.78
CA GLY A 308 9.22 13.08 6.12
C GLY A 308 9.62 11.73 6.73
N THR A 309 10.17 10.80 5.95
CA THR A 309 10.78 9.58 6.47
C THR A 309 12.19 9.82 7.00
N ILE A 310 12.65 8.91 7.86
CA ILE A 310 14.02 8.77 8.31
C ILE A 310 14.72 7.79 7.37
N GLU A 311 15.66 8.27 6.56
CA GLU A 311 16.44 7.41 5.67
C GLU A 311 17.55 6.69 6.45
N LYS A 312 17.48 5.35 6.47
CA LYS A 312 18.50 4.48 7.06
C LYS A 312 18.70 3.23 6.21
N PRO A 313 19.91 2.64 6.15
CA PRO A 313 20.08 1.31 5.57
C PRO A 313 19.20 0.28 6.27
N PHE A 314 18.72 -0.74 5.55
CA PHE A 314 17.83 -1.75 6.15
C PHE A 314 18.51 -2.51 7.30
N LEU A 315 19.81 -2.80 7.17
CA LEU A 315 20.59 -3.43 8.24
C LEU A 315 20.55 -2.61 9.53
N TRP A 316 20.68 -1.29 9.45
CA TRP A 316 20.61 -0.42 10.62
C TRP A 316 19.25 -0.54 11.31
N ALA A 317 18.15 -0.56 10.54
CA ALA A 317 16.81 -0.70 11.10
C ALA A 317 16.63 -2.06 11.77
N CYS A 318 17.16 -3.14 11.18
CA CYS A 318 17.17 -4.45 11.78
C CYS A 318 17.92 -4.48 13.12
N GLU A 319 19.15 -3.98 13.16
CA GLU A 319 20.00 -4.04 14.36
C GLU A 319 19.49 -3.15 15.49
N ASN A 320 18.88 -2.00 15.17
CA ASN A 320 18.51 -0.99 16.17
C ASN A 320 17.04 -1.08 16.61
N LEU A 321 16.14 -1.63 15.78
CA LEU A 321 14.70 -1.64 16.06
C LEU A 321 14.15 -3.06 16.32
N LEU A 322 14.88 -4.11 15.94
CA LEU A 322 14.39 -5.50 15.96
C LEU A 322 15.16 -6.35 16.99
N GLY A 323 15.06 -5.97 18.27
CA GLY A 323 15.80 -6.60 19.36
C GLY A 323 15.17 -7.86 19.96
N LYS A 324 13.87 -8.11 19.75
CA LYS A 324 13.13 -9.21 20.39
C LYS A 324 12.27 -9.96 19.38
N ASP A 325 12.17 -11.27 19.57
CA ASP A 325 11.25 -12.10 18.80
C ASP A 325 9.81 -11.84 19.24
N LEU A 326 8.89 -11.89 18.27
CA LEU A 326 7.45 -11.78 18.49
C LEU A 326 6.84 -13.17 18.68
N ASN A 327 5.76 -13.24 19.44
CA ASN A 327 4.95 -14.45 19.57
C ASN A 327 4.10 -14.64 18.30
N LYS A 328 4.69 -15.30 17.30
CA LYS A 328 4.05 -15.63 16.02
C LYS A 328 3.70 -17.12 15.94
N PRO A 329 2.64 -17.51 15.21
CA PRO A 329 1.69 -16.63 14.49
C PRO A 329 0.81 -15.84 15.48
N PHE A 330 0.31 -14.68 15.04
CA PHE A 330 -0.54 -13.86 15.90
C PHE A 330 -1.89 -14.55 16.21
N PRO A 331 -2.54 -14.24 17.35
CA PRO A 331 -3.76 -14.93 17.82
C PRO A 331 -4.86 -15.11 16.78
N LYS A 332 -5.45 -16.29 16.59
CA LYS A 332 -6.46 -16.49 15.54
C LYS A 332 -7.63 -15.48 15.60
N LEU A 333 -8.06 -15.01 14.43
CA LEU A 333 -9.26 -14.18 14.29
C LEU A 333 -10.45 -15.11 14.03
N ASN A 334 -11.53 -14.92 14.80
CA ASN A 334 -12.75 -15.69 14.63
C ASN A 334 -13.76 -14.82 13.87
N PRO A 335 -14.57 -15.42 12.98
CA PRO A 335 -15.69 -14.71 12.38
C PRO A 335 -16.73 -14.33 13.45
N LEU A 336 -17.69 -13.50 13.06
CA LEU A 336 -18.88 -13.24 13.88
C LEU A 336 -19.61 -14.54 14.22
N ASN A 337 -20.38 -14.55 15.31
CA ASN A 337 -21.29 -15.68 15.54
C ASN A 337 -22.38 -15.71 14.46
N ILE A 338 -22.95 -16.90 14.20
CA ILE A 338 -23.91 -17.10 13.12
C ILE A 338 -25.16 -16.21 13.26
N ASN A 339 -25.62 -15.95 14.49
CA ASN A 339 -26.78 -15.10 14.73
C ASN A 339 -26.52 -13.66 14.25
N LYS A 340 -25.29 -13.15 14.47
CA LYS A 340 -24.90 -11.82 14.02
C LYS A 340 -24.62 -11.75 12.53
N GLN A 341 -24.21 -12.86 11.91
CA GLN A 341 -24.08 -12.95 10.45
C GLN A 341 -25.44 -12.96 9.73
N ASN A 342 -26.49 -13.46 10.41
CA ASN A 342 -27.85 -13.55 9.86
C ASN A 342 -28.69 -12.27 10.04
N GLU A 343 -28.28 -11.36 10.94
CA GLU A 343 -28.89 -10.03 11.15
C GLU A 343 -28.49 -9.06 10.03
#